data_AF-A0A3D1IQR6-F1
#
_entry.id   AF-A0A3D1IQR6-F1
#
_cell.length_a   1.000
_cell.length_b   1.000
_cell.length_c   1.000
_cell.angle_alpha   90.00
_cell.angle_beta   90.00
_cell.angle_gamma   90.00
#
_symmetry.space_group_name_H-M   'P 1'
#
loop_
_entity.id
_entity.type
_entity.pdbx_description
1 polymer ?
#
loop_
_entity_poly.entity_id
_entity_poly.type
_entity_poly.pdbx_seq_one_letter_code
_entity_poly.pdbx_strand_id
1 'polypeptide(L)'
;MLTEESRHHDFPALTDMAYLNTAAESIPPVSVHEALAQYARDKGLGMRGRVPHNETMEACREVAARMVGLQTEEVSFCSCSSEA
;
A
#
# COMPACT_ATOMS: atom_id res chain seq x y z
N MET A 1 9.61 -16.81 -4.92
CA MET A 1 10.30 -17.21 -3.67
C MET A 1 11.08 -16.00 -3.20
N LEU A 2 11.06 -15.64 -1.92
CA LEU A 2 11.81 -14.49 -1.41
C LEU A 2 13.31 -14.83 -1.36
N THR A 3 14.14 -14.08 -2.09
CA THR A 3 15.60 -14.21 -2.07
C THR A 3 16.21 -13.03 -1.30
N GLU A 4 17.51 -13.10 -1.01
CA GLU A 4 18.24 -11.94 -0.51
C GLU A 4 18.17 -10.78 -1.50
N GLU A 5 18.46 -11.04 -2.77
CA GLU A 5 18.37 -10.06 -3.85
C GLU A 5 16.98 -9.42 -3.95
N SER A 6 15.89 -10.22 -3.92
CA SER A 6 14.54 -9.67 -4.01
C SER A 6 14.17 -8.83 -2.79
N ARG A 7 14.64 -9.21 -1.59
CA ARG A 7 14.43 -8.42 -0.36
C ARG A 7 15.19 -7.09 -0.41
N HIS A 8 16.44 -7.08 -0.88
CA HIS A 8 17.20 -5.84 -1.03
C HIS A 8 16.60 -4.92 -2.09
N HIS A 9 16.10 -5.49 -3.19
CA HIS A 9 15.39 -4.74 -4.22
C HIS A 9 14.11 -4.08 -3.66
N ASP A 10 13.28 -4.86 -2.94
CA ASP A 10 11.99 -4.37 -2.46
C ASP A 10 12.12 -3.48 -1.22
N PHE A 11 13.12 -3.72 -0.36
CA PHE A 11 13.33 -3.00 0.91
C PHE A 11 14.77 -2.47 1.03
N PRO A 12 15.22 -1.59 0.13
CA PRO A 12 16.61 -1.11 0.12
C PRO A 12 16.96 -0.35 1.42
N ALA A 13 15.98 0.28 2.06
CA ALA A 13 16.14 0.99 3.32
C ALA A 13 16.57 0.09 4.50
N LEU A 14 16.41 -1.24 4.38
CA LEU A 14 16.85 -2.20 5.40
C LEU A 14 18.33 -2.61 5.25
N THR A 15 19.04 -2.15 4.21
CA THR A 15 20.44 -2.49 3.98
C THR A 15 21.29 -2.04 5.17
N ASP A 16 22.12 -2.95 5.68
CA ASP A 16 22.98 -2.76 6.86
C ASP A 16 22.25 -2.36 8.16
N MET A 17 20.93 -2.61 8.24
CA MET A 17 20.10 -2.27 9.40
C MET A 17 19.35 -3.48 9.96
N ALA A 18 19.59 -3.79 11.24
CA ALA A 18 18.78 -4.74 11.99
C ALA A 18 17.54 -4.04 12.59
N TYR A 19 16.49 -3.87 11.80
CA TYR A 19 15.25 -3.21 12.23
C TYR A 19 14.32 -4.16 13.01
N LEU A 20 14.36 -4.08 14.33
CA LEU A 20 13.61 -4.95 15.25
C LEU A 20 12.39 -4.27 15.87
N ASN A 21 11.79 -3.29 15.19
CA ASN A 21 10.65 -2.51 15.68
C ASN A 21 9.39 -2.61 14.79
N THR A 22 9.28 -3.66 13.97
CA THR A 22 8.19 -3.84 13.00
C THR A 22 6.79 -3.95 13.61
N ALA A 23 6.70 -4.34 14.88
CA ALA A 23 5.43 -4.38 15.62
C ALA A 23 4.88 -2.97 15.93
N ALA A 24 5.74 -1.95 16.00
CA ALA A 24 5.31 -0.56 16.15
C ALA A 24 5.02 0.08 14.79
N GLU A 25 5.96 -0.03 13.85
CA GLU A 25 5.82 0.50 12.49
C GLU A 25 6.68 -0.33 11.54
N SER A 26 6.17 -0.62 10.34
CA SER A 26 6.92 -1.35 9.33
C SER A 26 7.57 -0.39 8.33
N ILE A 27 8.76 -0.73 7.84
CA ILE A 27 9.38 -0.03 6.70
C ILE A 27 8.73 -0.57 5.42
N PRO A 28 8.07 0.27 4.61
CA PRO A 28 7.34 -0.19 3.43
C PRO A 28 8.29 -0.56 2.28
N PRO A 29 7.88 -1.46 1.37
CA PRO A 29 8.65 -1.75 0.16
C PRO A 29 8.57 -0.59 -0.84
N VAL A 30 9.48 -0.59 -1.83
CA VAL A 30 9.56 0.43 -2.90
C VAL A 30 8.23 0.61 -3.64
N SER A 31 7.47 -0.46 -3.86
CA SER A 31 6.18 -0.41 -4.56
C SER A 31 5.14 0.49 -3.87
N VAL A 32 5.21 0.66 -2.54
CA VAL A 32 4.34 1.60 -1.81
C VAL A 32 4.71 3.04 -2.14
N HIS A 33 6.00 3.36 -2.21
CA HIS A 33 6.46 4.70 -2.62
C HIS A 33 6.07 5.02 -4.06
N GLU A 34 6.14 4.04 -4.97
CA GLU A 34 5.72 4.19 -6.35
C GLU A 34 4.21 4.48 -6.47
N ALA A 35 3.38 3.78 -5.69
CA ALA A 35 1.94 4.01 -5.62
C ALA A 35 1.61 5.40 -5.09
N LEU A 36 2.28 5.85 -4.02
CA LEU A 36 2.11 7.21 -3.48
C LEU A 36 2.55 8.28 -4.48
N ALA A 37 3.64 8.04 -5.22
CA ALA A 37 4.09 8.94 -6.27
C ALA A 37 3.08 9.02 -7.43
N GLN A 38 2.44 7.90 -7.79
CA GLN A 38 1.36 7.88 -8.77
C GLN A 38 0.14 8.68 -8.27
N TYR A 39 -0.28 8.44 -7.03
CA TYR A 39 -1.36 9.21 -6.41
C TYR A 39 -1.10 10.72 -6.46
N ALA A 40 0.13 11.15 -6.17
CA ALA A 40 0.54 12.55 -6.24
C ALA A 40 0.53 13.11 -7.67
N ARG A 41 0.97 12.35 -8.67
CA ARG A 41 0.87 12.74 -10.09
C ARG A 41 -0.59 12.96 -10.50
N ASP A 42 -1.47 12.05 -10.12
CA ASP A 42 -2.90 12.14 -10.42
C ASP A 42 -3.55 13.34 -9.75
N LYS A 43 -3.16 13.69 -8.51
CA LYS A 43 -3.59 14.95 -7.86
C LYS A 43 -3.23 16.19 -8.68
N GLY A 44 -2.11 16.18 -9.40
CA GLY A 44 -1.70 17.25 -10.30
C GLY A 44 -2.68 17.50 -11.45
N LEU A 45 -3.57 16.55 -11.77
CA LEU A 45 -4.61 16.69 -12.80
C LEU A 45 -5.88 17.39 -12.29
N GLY A 46 -5.91 17.81 -11.02
CA GLY A 46 -7.09 18.39 -10.39
C GLY A 46 -8.27 17.43 -10.38
N MET A 47 -9.46 17.91 -10.74
CA MET A 47 -10.68 17.09 -10.74
C MET A 47 -10.60 15.85 -11.64
N ARG A 48 -9.80 15.89 -12.71
CA ARG A 48 -9.62 14.75 -13.61
C ARG A 48 -8.88 13.58 -12.95
N GLY A 49 -8.04 13.86 -11.96
CA GLY A 49 -7.35 12.82 -11.18
C GLY A 49 -8.27 12.01 -10.26
N ARG A 50 -9.50 12.46 -10.03
CA ARG A 50 -10.45 11.73 -9.18
C ARG A 50 -10.91 10.41 -9.78
N VAL A 51 -10.97 10.31 -11.11
CA VAL A 51 -11.35 9.07 -11.80
C VAL A 51 -10.34 7.95 -11.49
N PRO A 52 -9.03 8.09 -11.79
CA PRO A 52 -8.07 7.04 -11.47
C PRO A 52 -7.93 6.78 -9.95
N HIS A 53 -8.17 7.77 -9.08
CA HIS A 53 -8.22 7.54 -7.63
C HIS A 53 -9.36 6.61 -7.22
N ASN A 54 -10.57 6.85 -7.74
CA ASN A 54 -11.72 6.01 -7.44
C ASN A 54 -11.54 4.59 -7.97
N GLU A 55 -11.04 4.46 -9.21
CA GLU A 55 -10.73 3.15 -9.81
C GLU A 55 -9.69 2.37 -8.99
N THR A 56 -8.63 3.06 -8.56
CA THR A 56 -7.60 2.46 -7.67
C THR A 56 -8.18 2.05 -6.32
N MET A 57 -9.05 2.87 -5.74
CA MET A 57 -9.69 2.58 -4.45
C MET A 57 -10.55 1.31 -4.52
N GLU A 58 -11.36 1.14 -5.57
CA GLU A 58 -12.19 -0.06 -5.74
C GLU A 58 -11.33 -1.30 -6.03
N ALA A 59 -10.29 -1.18 -6.87
CA ALA A 59 -9.34 -2.26 -7.08
C ALA A 59 -8.64 -2.69 -5.76
N CYS A 60 -8.25 -1.72 -4.92
CA CYS A 60 -7.71 -2.00 -3.59
C CYS A 60 -8.72 -2.70 -2.69
N ARG A 61 -10.02 -2.33 -2.75
CA ARG A 61 -11.09 -2.96 -1.96
C ARG A 61 -11.23 -4.44 -2.31
N GLU A 62 -11.22 -4.79 -3.59
CA GLU A 62 -11.26 -6.18 -4.05
C GLU A 62 -10.05 -7.00 -3.56
N VAL A 63 -8.85 -6.41 -3.58
CA VAL A 63 -7.63 -7.06 -3.07
C VAL A 63 -7.72 -7.26 -1.56
N ALA A 64 -8.16 -6.23 -0.81
CA ALA A 64 -8.32 -6.32 0.64
C ALA A 64 -9.34 -7.39 1.02
N ALA A 65 -10.50 -7.42 0.37
CA ALA A 65 -11.54 -8.44 0.58
C ALA A 65 -11.00 -9.86 0.39
N ARG A 66 -10.29 -10.09 -0.73
CA ARG A 66 -9.62 -11.37 -0.99
C ARG A 66 -8.57 -11.74 0.07
N MET A 67 -7.82 -10.76 0.56
CA MET A 67 -6.78 -10.98 1.57
C MET A 67 -7.35 -11.50 2.90
N VAL A 68 -8.57 -11.07 3.26
CA VAL A 68 -9.22 -11.47 4.52
C VAL A 68 -10.37 -12.48 4.34
N GLY A 69 -10.66 -12.90 3.11
CA GLY A 69 -11.70 -13.90 2.82
C GLY A 69 -13.14 -13.37 2.85
N LEU A 70 -13.35 -12.10 2.54
CA LEU A 70 -14.66 -11.42 2.49
C LEU A 70 -15.09 -11.11 1.05
N GLN A 71 -16.36 -10.71 0.89
CA GLN A 71 -16.84 -10.05 -0.33
C GLN A 71 -16.37 -8.59 -0.40
N THR A 72 -16.26 -8.04 -1.60
CA THR A 72 -15.81 -6.66 -1.81
C THR A 72 -16.69 -5.65 -1.06
N GLU A 73 -18.01 -5.89 -1.03
CA GLU A 73 -19.00 -5.01 -0.39
C GLU A 73 -18.98 -5.07 1.14
N GLU A 74 -18.31 -6.07 1.73
CA GLU A 74 -18.14 -6.24 3.17
C GLU A 74 -16.92 -5.46 3.71
N VAL A 75 -16.13 -4.83 2.84
CA VAL A 75 -14.91 -4.09 3.21
C VAL A 75 -15.14 -2.59 3.14
N SER A 76 -14.74 -1.88 4.21
CA SER A 76 -14.62 -0.42 4.24
C SER A 76 -13.21 0.00 4.67
N PHE A 77 -12.74 1.15 4.18
CA PHE A 77 -11.44 1.70 4.55
C PHE A 77 -11.61 2.75 5.65
N CYS A 78 -10.84 2.62 6.71
CA CYS A 78 -10.67 3.58 7.80
C CYS A 78 -9.22 4.08 7.81
N SER A 79 -8.94 5.13 8.59
CA SER A 79 -7.59 5.68 8.73
C SER A 79 -6.65 4.78 9.53
N CYS A 80 -7.19 3.99 10.46
CA CYS A 80 -6.43 3.08 11.32
C CYS A 80 -7.33 2.06 12.05
N SER A 81 -6.73 1.06 12.68
CA SER A 81 -7.44 0.04 13.46
C SER A 81 -8.18 0.57 14.69
N SER A 82 -7.78 1.74 15.22
CA SER A 82 -8.45 2.36 16.37
C SER A 82 -9.77 3.05 15.99
N GLU A 83 -9.94 3.39 14.71
CA GLU A 83 -11.18 3.97 14.18
C GLU A 83 -12.19 2.90 13.76
N ALA A 84 -11.71 1.75 13.27
CA ALA A 84 -12.53 0.63 12.79
C ALA A 84 -13.40 0.00 13.88
#